data_AF-A0A1D6FJL4-F1
#
_entry.id   AF-A0A1D6FJL4-F1
#
_cell.length_a   1.000
_cell.length_b   1.000
_cell.length_c   1.000
_cell.angle_alpha   90.00
_cell.angle_beta   90.00
_cell.angle_gamma   90.00
#
_symmetry.space_group_name_H-M   'P 1'
#
loop_
_entity.id
_entity.type
_entity.pdbx_description
1 polymer ?
#
loop_
_entity_poly.entity_id
_entity_poly.type
_entity_poly.pdbx_seq_one_letter_code
_entity_poly.pdbx_strand_id
1 'polypeptide(L)'
;MQRSVFCLCPLGWAPWSPRLVEAVVFGCIPVIIADDIVLPFADAIPWEEIGVFVAEEDVPRLDSILTSIPTDVVLRKQRLLANPSMKQAMLFPQPAQAGDAFHQILNGLARKLPHGSNVFLKPGERALNWTAGPPGDLKPW
;
A
#
# COMPACT_ATOMS: atom_id res chain seq x y z
N MET A 1 -8.10 15.59 4.72
CA MET A 1 -7.96 14.35 5.52
C MET A 1 -7.40 14.58 6.92
N GLN A 2 -6.43 15.49 7.14
CA GLN A 2 -5.69 15.66 8.42
C GLN A 2 -6.50 15.82 9.74
N ARG A 3 -7.79 16.15 9.69
CA ARG A 3 -8.63 16.32 10.91
C ARG A 3 -9.63 15.18 11.14
N SER A 4 -9.75 14.26 10.18
CA SER A 4 -10.69 13.15 10.25
C SER A 4 -10.04 11.93 10.88
N VAL A 5 -10.79 11.18 11.68
CA VAL A 5 -10.34 9.88 12.21
C VAL A 5 -10.34 8.83 11.10
N PHE A 6 -11.44 8.78 10.33
CA PHE A 6 -11.66 7.84 9.23
C PHE A 6 -11.71 8.57 7.88
N CYS A 7 -11.11 8.00 6.84
CA CYS A 7 -11.11 8.50 5.48
C CYS A 7 -11.67 7.45 4.52
N LEU A 8 -12.84 7.76 3.94
CA LEU A 8 -13.52 6.84 3.03
C LEU A 8 -12.74 6.70 1.73
N CYS A 9 -12.43 5.45 1.38
CA CYS A 9 -11.69 5.06 0.19
C CYS A 9 -12.55 4.09 -0.67
N PRO A 10 -13.73 4.50 -1.16
CA PRO A 10 -14.52 3.62 -2.04
C PRO A 10 -13.82 3.31 -3.36
N LEU A 11 -14.19 2.24 -4.04
CA LEU A 11 -13.69 1.95 -5.37
C LEU A 11 -13.93 3.14 -6.31
N GLY A 12 -12.93 3.46 -7.14
CA GLY A 12 -13.04 4.50 -8.16
C GLY A 12 -13.33 3.89 -9.54
N TRP A 13 -13.49 4.74 -10.55
CA TRP A 13 -13.59 4.29 -11.94
C TRP A 13 -12.30 3.64 -12.46
N ALA A 14 -11.14 4.06 -11.94
CA ALA A 14 -9.84 3.54 -12.30
C ALA A 14 -9.39 2.43 -11.33
N PRO A 15 -8.49 1.51 -11.75
CA PRO A 15 -7.99 0.42 -10.90
C PRO A 15 -7.03 0.90 -9.78
N TRP A 16 -7.01 2.20 -9.48
CA TRP A 16 -6.18 2.81 -8.45
C TRP A 16 -6.99 3.90 -7.73
N SER A 17 -6.64 4.14 -6.46
CA SER A 17 -7.30 5.17 -5.65
C SER A 17 -6.26 6.03 -4.94
N PRO A 18 -6.16 7.35 -5.27
CA PRO A 18 -5.25 8.24 -4.57
C PRO A 18 -5.63 8.41 -3.09
N ARG A 19 -6.90 8.19 -2.75
CA ARG A 19 -7.42 8.31 -1.38
C ARG A 19 -6.73 7.38 -0.39
N LEU A 20 -6.32 6.18 -0.84
CA LEU A 20 -5.55 5.24 -0.01
C LEU A 20 -4.19 5.84 0.38
N VAL A 21 -3.49 6.42 -0.58
CA VAL A 21 -2.18 7.07 -0.38
C VAL A 21 -2.34 8.29 0.53
N GLU A 22 -3.31 9.16 0.23
CA GLU A 22 -3.59 10.36 1.03
C GLU A 22 -3.96 10.02 2.48
N ALA A 23 -4.81 9.00 2.69
CA ALA A 23 -5.21 8.57 4.03
C ALA A 23 -3.99 8.16 4.87
N VAL A 24 -3.11 7.33 4.30
CA VAL A 24 -1.87 6.90 4.97
C VAL A 24 -0.94 8.08 5.24
N VAL A 25 -0.68 8.93 4.24
CA VAL A 25 0.23 10.07 4.36
C VAL A 25 -0.24 11.10 5.38
N PHE A 26 -1.56 11.28 5.53
CA PHE A 26 -2.16 12.20 6.48
C PHE A 26 -2.54 11.57 7.82
N GLY A 27 -2.25 10.28 8.04
CA GLY A 27 -2.52 9.59 9.30
C GLY A 27 -4.01 9.35 9.57
N CYS A 28 -4.84 9.36 8.54
CA CYS A 28 -6.28 9.10 8.60
C CYS A 28 -6.54 7.61 8.36
N ILE A 29 -7.36 6.96 9.19
CA ILE A 29 -7.65 5.52 9.06
C ILE A 29 -8.38 5.29 7.73
N PRO A 30 -7.79 4.57 6.76
CA PRO A 30 -8.44 4.29 5.48
C PRO A 30 -9.60 3.34 5.70
N VAL A 31 -10.80 3.74 5.26
CA VAL A 31 -11.98 2.87 5.20
C VAL A 31 -12.13 2.40 3.76
N ILE A 32 -11.72 1.16 3.52
CA ILE A 32 -11.61 0.55 2.19
C ILE A 32 -12.97 -0.05 1.87
N ILE A 33 -13.64 0.52 0.86
CA ILE A 33 -14.97 0.10 0.39
C ILE A 33 -14.80 -0.33 -1.08
N ALA A 34 -14.18 -1.48 -1.28
CA ALA A 34 -13.80 -1.98 -2.59
C ALA A 34 -13.45 -3.47 -2.48
N ASP A 35 -14.40 -4.34 -2.78
CA ASP A 35 -14.32 -5.77 -2.44
C ASP A 35 -13.15 -6.49 -3.15
N ASP A 36 -12.88 -6.12 -4.41
CA ASP A 36 -11.86 -6.78 -5.25
C ASP A 36 -10.59 -5.92 -5.48
N ILE A 37 -10.37 -4.89 -4.66
CA ILE A 37 -9.22 -3.99 -4.90
C ILE A 37 -7.88 -4.67 -4.59
N VAL A 38 -6.92 -4.50 -5.49
CA VAL A 38 -5.51 -4.78 -5.20
C VAL A 38 -4.89 -3.55 -4.54
N LEU A 39 -4.52 -3.67 -3.27
CA LEU A 39 -3.95 -2.57 -2.51
C LEU A 39 -2.49 -2.27 -2.90
N PRO A 40 -2.10 -0.98 -2.95
CA PRO A 40 -0.74 -0.62 -3.31
C PRO A 40 0.23 -1.04 -2.20
N PHE A 41 1.39 -1.54 -2.61
CA PHE A 41 2.50 -1.91 -1.72
C PHE A 41 2.10 -2.82 -0.55
N ALA A 42 1.22 -3.79 -0.79
CA ALA A 42 0.71 -4.69 0.24
C ALA A 42 1.80 -5.46 1.03
N ASP A 43 3.01 -5.62 0.47
CA ASP A 43 4.15 -6.22 1.17
C ASP A 43 4.84 -5.25 2.16
N ALA A 44 4.63 -3.95 2.01
CA ALA A 44 5.27 -2.89 2.80
C ALA A 44 4.30 -2.17 3.74
N ILE A 45 3.00 -2.21 3.42
CA ILE A 45 1.95 -1.51 4.14
C ILE A 45 1.01 -2.56 4.75
N PRO A 46 0.90 -2.63 6.09
CA PRO A 46 0.08 -3.62 6.76
C PRO A 46 -1.39 -3.17 6.78
N TRP A 47 -2.05 -3.21 5.62
CA TRP A 47 -3.41 -2.67 5.41
C TRP A 47 -4.44 -3.20 6.40
N GLU A 48 -4.40 -4.48 6.74
CA GLU A 48 -5.25 -5.10 7.78
C GLU A 48 -5.08 -4.45 9.16
N GLU A 49 -3.86 -4.04 9.49
CA GLU A 49 -3.57 -3.42 10.77
C GLU A 49 -3.98 -1.96 10.82
N ILE A 50 -3.86 -1.23 9.70
CA ILE A 50 -4.09 0.23 9.68
C ILE A 50 -5.47 0.65 9.16
N GLY A 51 -6.13 -0.19 8.37
CA GLY A 51 -7.39 0.11 7.70
C GLY A 51 -8.63 -0.50 8.34
N VAL A 52 -9.77 -0.15 7.79
CA VAL A 52 -11.08 -0.77 8.06
C VAL A 52 -11.64 -1.20 6.72
N PHE A 53 -11.94 -2.48 6.56
CA PHE A 53 -12.56 -3.01 5.35
C PHE A 53 -14.06 -3.09 5.55
N VAL A 54 -14.82 -2.52 4.61
CA VAL A 54 -16.28 -2.52 4.62
C VAL A 54 -16.73 -2.99 3.25
N ALA A 55 -17.56 -4.03 3.21
CA ALA A 55 -18.11 -4.53 1.96
C ALA A 55 -18.94 -3.44 1.26
N GLU A 56 -18.98 -3.43 -0.07
CA GLU A 56 -19.77 -2.43 -0.80
C GLU A 56 -21.26 -2.49 -0.44
N GLU A 57 -21.80 -3.70 -0.20
CA GLU A 57 -23.17 -3.92 0.26
C GLU A 57 -23.46 -3.36 1.66
N ASP A 58 -22.42 -3.11 2.45
CA ASP A 58 -22.52 -2.65 3.84
C ASP A 58 -22.41 -1.14 4.01
N VAL A 59 -22.26 -0.39 2.92
CA VAL A 59 -22.28 1.08 2.93
C VAL A 59 -23.50 1.68 3.64
N PRO A 60 -24.73 1.13 3.52
CA PRO A 60 -25.88 1.64 4.29
C PRO A 60 -25.70 1.56 5.82
N ARG A 61 -24.80 0.68 6.30
CA ARG A 61 -24.49 0.46 7.72
C ARG A 61 -23.20 1.15 8.17
N LEU A 62 -22.58 1.95 7.30
CA LEU A 62 -21.23 2.49 7.50
C LEU A 62 -21.09 3.28 8.81
N ASP A 63 -22.06 4.11 9.16
CA ASP A 63 -22.04 4.86 10.41
C ASP A 63 -22.02 3.94 11.64
N SER A 64 -22.89 2.92 11.66
CA SER A 64 -22.93 1.93 12.74
C SER A 64 -21.63 1.11 12.82
N ILE A 65 -21.05 0.74 11.68
CA ILE A 65 -19.78 0.02 11.63
C ILE A 65 -18.66 0.88 12.23
N LEU A 66 -18.48 2.12 11.74
CA LEU A 66 -17.38 2.98 12.17
C LEU A 66 -17.51 3.43 13.62
N THR A 67 -18.73 3.70 14.10
CA THR A 67 -18.99 4.07 15.50
C THR A 67 -18.88 2.89 16.46
N SER A 68 -19.03 1.65 15.99
CA SER A 68 -18.83 0.45 16.82
C SER A 68 -17.36 0.12 17.11
N ILE A 69 -16.41 0.74 16.39
CA ILE A 69 -14.98 0.47 16.56
C ILE A 69 -14.52 1.04 17.91
N PRO A 70 -13.95 0.21 18.81
CA PRO A 70 -13.46 0.68 20.10
C PRO A 70 -12.36 1.73 19.97
N THR A 71 -12.37 2.72 20.86
CA THR A 71 -11.40 3.83 20.86
C THR A 71 -9.95 3.35 20.95
N ASP A 72 -9.65 2.29 21.69
CA ASP A 72 -8.31 1.71 21.80
C ASP A 72 -7.82 1.12 20.48
N VAL A 73 -8.72 0.53 19.68
CA VAL A 73 -8.43 0.05 18.33
C VAL A 73 -8.13 1.23 17.41
N VAL A 74 -8.94 2.29 17.45
CA VAL A 74 -8.71 3.53 16.69
C VAL A 74 -7.32 4.11 17.02
N LEU A 75 -7.00 4.25 18.30
CA LEU A 75 -5.72 4.79 18.75
C LEU A 75 -4.55 3.90 18.33
N ARG A 76 -4.70 2.57 18.35
CA ARG A 76 -3.69 1.64 17.84
C ARG A 76 -3.43 1.88 16.35
N LYS A 77 -4.48 1.96 15.52
CA LYS A 77 -4.37 2.22 14.08
C LYS A 77 -3.68 3.56 13.79
N GLN A 78 -4.07 4.61 14.51
CA GLN A 78 -3.44 5.94 14.39
C GLN A 78 -1.97 5.94 14.79
N ARG A 79 -1.57 5.19 15.83
CA ARG A 79 -0.14 5.05 16.21
C ARG A 79 0.68 4.35 15.13
N LEU A 80 0.13 3.31 14.50
CA LEU A 80 0.77 2.63 13.38
C LEU A 80 0.92 3.57 12.18
N LEU A 81 -0.14 4.30 11.83
CA LEU A 81 -0.13 5.30 10.76
C LEU A 81 0.85 6.46 11.01
N ALA A 82 1.07 6.83 12.28
CA ALA A 82 2.03 7.86 12.66
C ALA A 82 3.51 7.42 12.49
N ASN A 83 3.78 6.15 12.24
CA ASN A 83 5.14 5.67 11.99
C ASN A 83 5.67 6.31 10.68
N PRO A 84 6.83 7.01 10.71
CA PRO A 84 7.39 7.67 9.53
C PRO A 84 7.58 6.76 8.32
N SER A 85 7.82 5.46 8.55
CA SER A 85 7.95 4.47 7.47
C SER A 85 6.69 4.32 6.62
N MET A 86 5.50 4.52 7.19
CA MET A 86 4.23 4.47 6.45
C MET A 86 4.18 5.58 5.39
N LYS A 87 4.51 6.80 5.81
CA LYS A 87 4.57 7.95 4.91
C LYS A 87 5.69 7.80 3.88
N GLN A 88 6.87 7.32 4.30
CA GLN A 88 7.99 7.07 3.40
C GLN A 88 7.63 6.08 2.29
N ALA A 89 7.02 4.95 2.64
CA ALA A 89 6.62 3.90 1.71
C ALA A 89 5.59 4.35 0.67
N MET A 90 4.90 5.47 0.93
CA MET A 90 3.88 6.05 0.04
C MET A 90 4.38 7.23 -0.80
N LEU A 91 5.59 7.73 -0.57
CA LEU A 91 6.11 8.94 -1.21
C LEU A 91 7.38 8.68 -2.03
N PHE A 92 7.66 9.60 -2.97
CA PHE A 92 8.82 9.58 -3.86
C PHE A 92 9.80 10.70 -3.47
N PRO A 93 10.60 10.54 -2.40
CA PRO A 93 11.58 11.55 -2.01
C PRO A 93 12.69 11.71 -3.06
N GLN A 94 13.42 12.82 -2.99
CA GLN A 94 14.61 13.08 -3.78
C GLN A 94 15.78 13.43 -2.84
N PRO A 95 16.88 12.64 -2.81
CA PRO A 95 17.07 11.39 -3.54
C PRO A 95 16.16 10.26 -3.06
N ALA A 96 15.97 9.24 -3.90
CA ALA A 96 15.24 8.03 -3.53
C ALA A 96 15.96 7.31 -2.37
N GLN A 97 15.19 6.68 -1.49
CA GLN A 97 15.64 6.04 -0.26
C GLN A 97 15.04 4.64 -0.12
N ALA A 98 15.80 3.70 0.42
CA ALA A 98 15.31 2.34 0.64
C ALA A 98 13.97 2.34 1.41
N GLY A 99 13.00 1.58 0.93
CA GLY A 99 11.67 1.47 1.52
C GLY A 99 10.67 2.54 1.08
N ASP A 100 11.07 3.53 0.27
CA ASP A 100 10.16 4.51 -0.32
C ASP A 100 9.32 3.97 -1.48
N ALA A 101 8.35 4.74 -1.97
CA ALA A 101 7.46 4.29 -3.05
C ALA A 101 8.21 3.94 -4.34
N PHE A 102 9.33 4.62 -4.62
CA PHE A 102 10.18 4.29 -5.77
C PHE A 102 10.74 2.86 -5.64
N HIS A 103 11.33 2.54 -4.50
CA HIS A 103 11.85 1.20 -4.23
C HIS A 103 10.74 0.15 -4.12
N GLN A 104 9.55 0.49 -3.60
CA GLN A 104 8.42 -0.44 -3.59
C GLN A 104 7.98 -0.84 -5.00
N ILE A 105 7.93 0.13 -5.93
CA ILE A 105 7.65 -0.15 -7.34
C ILE A 105 8.74 -1.04 -7.94
N LEU A 106 10.02 -0.72 -7.72
CA LEU A 106 11.13 -1.55 -8.19
C LEU A 106 11.00 -2.99 -7.66
N ASN A 107 10.74 -3.18 -6.37
CA ASN A 107 10.52 -4.50 -5.76
C ASN A 107 9.31 -5.24 -6.38
N GLY A 108 8.24 -4.51 -6.70
CA GLY A 108 7.07 -5.06 -7.41
C GLY A 108 7.40 -5.51 -8.83
N LEU A 109 8.16 -4.70 -9.58
CA LEU A 109 8.61 -5.03 -10.93
C LEU A 109 9.58 -6.21 -10.94
N ALA A 110 10.52 -6.26 -9.98
CA ALA A 110 11.47 -7.37 -9.84
C ALA A 110 10.76 -8.72 -9.76
N ARG A 111 9.63 -8.81 -9.06
CA ARG A 111 8.85 -10.04 -8.91
C ARG A 111 8.09 -10.45 -10.17
N LYS A 112 7.84 -9.52 -11.09
CA LYS A 112 7.09 -9.74 -12.34
C LYS A 112 7.98 -10.07 -13.53
N LEU A 113 9.29 -9.81 -13.41
CA LEU A 113 10.25 -10.27 -14.40
C LEU A 113 10.38 -11.79 -14.29
N PRO A 114 10.29 -12.54 -15.40
CA PRO A 114 10.52 -13.98 -15.37
C PRO A 114 11.99 -14.24 -15.09
N HIS A 115 12.24 -14.82 -13.93
CA HIS A 115 13.57 -15.18 -13.47
C HIS A 115 13.73 -16.69 -13.59
N GLY A 116 14.84 -17.15 -14.15
CA GLY A 116 15.34 -18.48 -13.83
C GLY A 116 15.61 -18.54 -12.32
N SER A 117 15.55 -19.74 -11.71
CA SER A 117 15.75 -19.94 -10.25
C SER A 117 17.04 -19.35 -9.66
N ASN A 118 17.94 -18.87 -10.50
CA ASN A 118 19.25 -18.33 -10.17
C ASN A 118 19.29 -16.78 -10.10
N VAL A 119 18.18 -16.08 -10.40
CA VAL A 119 18.09 -14.60 -10.48
C VAL A 119 17.25 -14.04 -9.31
N PHE A 120 17.64 -14.39 -8.08
CA PHE A 120 17.15 -13.77 -6.85
C PHE A 120 18.34 -13.15 -6.11
N LEU A 121 18.07 -12.15 -5.25
CA LEU A 121 19.08 -11.64 -4.31
C LEU A 121 19.55 -12.78 -3.41
N LYS A 122 20.83 -13.13 -3.51
CA LYS A 122 21.44 -14.14 -2.65
C LYS A 122 21.82 -13.52 -1.30
N PRO A 123 21.96 -14.34 -0.23
CA PRO A 123 22.45 -13.83 1.05
C PRO A 123 23.77 -13.07 0.88
N GLY A 124 23.76 -11.77 1.24
CA GLY A 124 24.92 -10.87 1.13
C GLY A 124 24.91 -9.92 -0.07
N GLU A 125 24.00 -10.10 -1.05
CA GLU A 125 23.84 -9.16 -2.15
C GLU A 125 22.94 -7.99 -1.77
N ARG A 126 23.27 -6.79 -2.26
CA ARG A 126 22.54 -5.55 -1.97
C ARG A 126 21.75 -5.00 -3.16
N ALA A 127 22.01 -5.50 -4.37
CA ALA A 127 21.37 -5.04 -5.60
C ALA A 127 21.14 -6.21 -6.54
N LEU A 128 19.93 -6.29 -7.09
CA LEU A 128 19.57 -7.25 -8.12
C LEU A 128 20.09 -6.74 -9.48
N ASN A 129 20.64 -7.63 -10.32
CA ASN A 129 20.97 -7.27 -11.70
C ASN A 129 19.70 -7.30 -12.58
N TRP A 130 19.09 -6.13 -12.77
CA TRP A 130 17.80 -5.94 -13.44
C TRP A 130 17.78 -6.34 -14.93
N THR A 131 18.94 -6.55 -15.55
CA THR A 131 19.05 -6.91 -16.98
C THR A 131 19.32 -8.40 -17.22
N ALA A 132 19.37 -9.21 -16.15
CA ALA A 132 19.68 -10.64 -16.25
C ALA A 132 18.50 -11.55 -16.70
N GLY A 133 17.35 -10.96 -17.03
CA GLY A 133 16.20 -11.69 -17.57
C GLY A 133 16.38 -12.11 -19.04
N PRO A 134 15.62 -13.09 -19.54
CA PRO A 134 15.67 -13.51 -20.94
C PRO A 134 15.29 -12.37 -21.93
N PRO A 135 15.90 -12.32 -23.13
CA PRO A 135 15.63 -11.26 -24.13
C PRO A 135 14.17 -11.17 -24.61
N GLY A 136 13.41 -12.26 -24.53
CA GLY A 136 11.98 -12.31 -24.91
C GLY A 136 11.04 -11.63 -23.91
N ASP A 137 11.55 -11.22 -22.75
CA ASP A 137 10.76 -10.63 -21.67
C ASP A 137 10.82 -9.10 -21.65
N LEU A 138 11.60 -8.52 -22.57
CA LEU A 138 11.49 -7.14 -22.98
C LEU A 138 10.17 -6.97 -23.75
N LYS A 139 9.09 -6.69 -23.03
CA LYS A 139 7.81 -6.33 -23.64
C LYS A 139 7.96 -5.03 -24.45
N PRO A 140 7.34 -4.92 -25.64
CA PRO A 140 7.59 -3.82 -26.56
C PRO A 140 6.77 -2.55 -26.25
N TRP A 141 6.25 -2.38 -25.04
CA TRP A 141 5.53 -1.17 -24.65
C TRP A 141 6.35 -0.31 -23.68
#